data_AF-A0ABD4UDD8-F1
#
_entry.id   AF-A0ABD4UDD8-F1
#
_cell.length_a   1.000
_cell.length_b   1.000
_cell.length_c   1.000
_cell.angle_alpha   90.00
_cell.angle_beta   90.00
_cell.angle_gamma   90.00
#
_symmetry.space_group_name_H-M   'P 1'
#
loop_
_entity.id
_entity.type
_entity.pdbx_description
1 polymer ?
#
loop_
_entity_poly.entity_id
_entity_poly.type
_entity_poly.pdbx_seq_one_letter_code
_entity_poly.pdbx_strand_id
1 'polypeptide(L)'
;MKCTCFDDLSEEDKEKYNFYKNEGVHHYGPQIDFQSKAGVMYFLDELYVKNYTINDDLTVDVEGDVKLPDYGVKDMLSDNPYSICPESLPIQFSIVKGDFDCGGLSTLEHGMPDYVGGNFVCDCADVVSLKGMPEHVGKDITIRRTAITNLEGLPNYIAGDLVVGWNDSLASLDGSPKTITGSFICRRNASLKTLEGGPERVGEGVYIRPAWQNAGGEINKCCGLISLEGAPDYVGGNFDCSDNELNSLNGAPKHVEGDFVCVSCSLETLNGLGEVKGRLNIHSNPGLSLSEIAHIKAARGITLDYSDYTDEEIQKAVEIIKLHENLNQTIKEKDDVPMSRAASTTQVSATRTGKRKI
;
A
#
# COMPACT_ATOMS: atom_id res chain seq x y z
N MET A 1 16.03 -25.64 -25.13
CA MET A 1 14.91 -25.81 -24.19
C MET A 1 14.02 -26.90 -24.75
N LYS A 2 13.99 -28.05 -24.10
CA LYS A 2 13.06 -29.13 -24.44
C LYS A 2 11.74 -28.78 -23.78
N CYS A 3 10.70 -28.54 -24.57
CA CYS A 3 9.32 -28.58 -24.10
C CYS A 3 9.06 -30.06 -23.79
N THR A 4 8.67 -30.42 -22.56
CA THR A 4 8.18 -31.80 -22.31
C THR A 4 6.84 -31.92 -23.01
N CYS A 5 6.85 -32.29 -24.28
CA CYS A 5 5.66 -32.72 -24.99
C CYS A 5 5.36 -34.18 -24.62
N PHE A 6 4.15 -34.65 -24.93
CA PHE A 6 3.76 -36.05 -24.82
C PHE A 6 4.84 -37.03 -25.28
N ASP A 7 5.64 -36.65 -26.30
CA ASP A 7 6.71 -37.47 -26.86
C ASP A 7 7.87 -37.74 -25.88
N ASP A 8 8.11 -36.84 -24.92
CA ASP A 8 9.18 -36.94 -23.91
C ASP A 8 8.78 -37.82 -22.70
N LEU A 9 7.52 -38.23 -22.60
CA LEU A 9 7.06 -39.16 -21.57
C LEU A 9 7.61 -40.57 -21.80
N SER A 10 7.75 -41.33 -20.71
CA SER A 10 7.98 -42.78 -20.79
C SER A 10 6.77 -43.47 -21.45
N GLU A 11 6.95 -44.64 -22.06
CA GLU A 11 5.80 -45.37 -22.64
C GLU A 11 4.73 -45.71 -21.59
N GLU A 12 5.15 -45.99 -20.34
CA GLU A 12 4.22 -46.19 -19.22
C GLU A 12 3.42 -44.92 -18.91
N ASP A 13 4.07 -43.75 -18.87
CA ASP A 13 3.40 -42.47 -18.64
C ASP A 13 2.48 -42.08 -19.80
N LYS A 14 2.84 -42.41 -21.04
CA LYS A 14 1.98 -42.21 -22.22
C LYS A 14 0.70 -43.03 -22.12
N GLU A 15 0.80 -44.30 -21.71
CA GLU A 15 -0.36 -45.17 -21.49
C GLU A 15 -1.25 -44.62 -20.36
N LYS A 16 -0.65 -44.18 -19.24
CA LYS A 16 -1.39 -43.54 -18.12
C LYS A 16 -2.09 -42.26 -18.55
N TYR A 17 -1.40 -41.37 -19.26
CA TYR A 17 -1.98 -40.12 -19.76
C TYR A 17 -3.17 -40.38 -20.70
N ASN A 18 -3.02 -41.29 -21.67
CA ASN A 18 -4.10 -41.65 -22.57
C ASN A 18 -5.28 -42.29 -21.84
N PHE A 19 -5.01 -43.05 -20.78
CA PHE A 19 -6.03 -43.59 -19.90
C PHE A 19 -6.80 -42.46 -19.18
N TYR A 20 -6.11 -41.42 -18.68
CA TYR A 20 -6.76 -40.27 -18.04
C TYR A 20 -7.64 -39.46 -19.01
N LYS A 21 -7.25 -39.33 -20.27
CA LYS A 21 -8.02 -38.59 -21.30
C LYS A 21 -9.23 -39.36 -21.87
N ASN A 22 -9.41 -40.65 -21.56
CA ASN A 22 -10.46 -41.46 -22.18
C ASN A 22 -11.80 -41.34 -21.42
N GLU A 23 -12.80 -40.72 -22.06
CA GLU A 23 -14.09 -40.32 -21.48
C GLU A 23 -14.95 -41.49 -20.92
N GLY A 24 -14.60 -42.76 -21.19
CA GLY A 24 -15.36 -43.93 -20.76
C GLY A 24 -15.16 -44.36 -19.29
N VAL A 25 -14.22 -43.76 -18.56
CA VAL A 25 -13.82 -44.24 -17.22
C VAL A 25 -14.39 -43.37 -16.07
N HIS A 26 -15.03 -42.23 -16.37
CA HIS A 26 -15.43 -41.24 -15.34
C HIS A 26 -16.47 -41.69 -14.31
N HIS A 27 -17.12 -42.85 -14.46
CA HIS A 27 -18.08 -43.33 -13.47
C HIS A 27 -17.44 -44.12 -12.32
N TYR A 28 -16.22 -44.66 -12.50
CA TYR A 28 -15.49 -45.46 -11.48
C TYR A 28 -13.95 -45.42 -11.67
N GLY A 29 -13.43 -44.40 -12.37
CA GLY A 29 -12.02 -44.36 -12.78
C GLY A 29 -11.05 -44.23 -11.61
N PRO A 30 -9.82 -44.77 -11.75
CA PRO A 30 -8.79 -44.65 -10.73
C PRO A 30 -8.44 -43.19 -10.49
N GLN A 31 -8.05 -42.89 -9.25
CA GLN A 31 -7.56 -41.57 -8.86
C GLN A 31 -6.39 -41.16 -9.76
N ILE A 32 -6.42 -39.93 -10.27
CA ILE A 32 -5.31 -39.38 -11.05
C ILE A 32 -4.07 -39.36 -10.16
N ASP A 33 -2.98 -39.95 -10.65
CA ASP A 33 -1.73 -39.99 -9.91
C ASP A 33 -0.91 -38.73 -10.21
N PHE A 34 -1.12 -37.69 -9.41
CA PHE A 34 -0.36 -36.43 -9.51
C PHE A 34 1.10 -36.58 -9.06
N GLN A 35 1.52 -37.76 -8.60
CA GLN A 35 2.92 -38.11 -8.34
C GLN A 35 3.58 -38.79 -9.56
N SER A 36 3.03 -38.57 -10.76
CA SER A 36 3.57 -39.04 -12.02
C SER A 36 3.60 -37.91 -13.06
N LYS A 37 4.54 -37.98 -14.02
CA LYS A 37 4.59 -37.01 -15.13
C LYS A 37 3.29 -37.02 -15.95
N ALA A 38 2.64 -38.19 -16.07
CA ALA A 38 1.34 -38.33 -16.74
C ALA A 38 0.22 -37.54 -16.04
N GLY A 39 0.13 -37.64 -14.70
CA GLY A 39 -0.90 -36.93 -13.93
C GLY A 39 -0.66 -35.42 -13.90
N VAL A 40 0.60 -34.99 -13.77
CA VAL A 40 0.98 -33.57 -13.89
C VAL A 40 0.62 -33.03 -15.26
N MET A 41 0.97 -33.75 -16.34
CA MET A 41 0.66 -33.35 -17.71
C MET A 41 -0.86 -33.23 -17.93
N TYR A 42 -1.63 -34.21 -17.46
CA TYR A 42 -3.10 -34.17 -17.53
C TYR A 42 -3.66 -32.92 -16.85
N PHE A 43 -3.20 -32.61 -15.63
CA PHE A 43 -3.65 -31.42 -14.89
C PHE A 43 -3.35 -30.11 -15.63
N LEU A 44 -2.14 -29.98 -16.19
CA LEU A 44 -1.73 -28.79 -16.94
C LEU A 44 -2.57 -28.62 -18.23
N ASP A 45 -2.91 -29.72 -18.89
CA ASP A 45 -3.77 -29.69 -20.08
C ASP A 45 -5.21 -29.28 -19.75
N GLU A 46 -5.78 -29.74 -18.63
CA GLU A 46 -7.11 -29.30 -18.16
C GLU A 46 -7.13 -27.80 -17.81
N LEU A 47 -5.99 -27.26 -17.33
CA LEU A 47 -5.78 -25.82 -17.12
C LEU A 47 -5.44 -25.05 -18.39
N TYR A 48 -5.29 -25.72 -19.54
CA TYR A 48 -4.83 -25.12 -20.80
C TYR A 48 -3.46 -24.43 -20.70
N VAL A 49 -2.61 -24.85 -19.76
CA VAL A 49 -1.23 -24.33 -19.62
C VAL A 49 -0.38 -24.85 -20.77
N LYS A 50 0.38 -23.96 -21.39
CA LYS A 50 1.23 -24.27 -22.56
C LYS A 50 2.68 -23.90 -22.29
N ASN A 51 3.59 -24.47 -23.08
CA ASN A 51 5.03 -24.18 -23.03
C ASN A 51 5.61 -24.38 -21.62
N TYR A 52 5.43 -25.57 -21.08
CA TYR A 52 5.96 -25.96 -19.78
C TYR A 52 7.01 -27.08 -19.90
N THR A 53 7.77 -27.26 -18.82
CA THR A 53 8.68 -28.37 -18.59
C THR A 53 8.30 -29.05 -17.28
N ILE A 54 8.09 -30.37 -17.31
CA ILE A 54 7.91 -31.19 -16.11
C ILE A 54 9.27 -31.74 -15.71
N ASN A 55 9.80 -31.25 -14.58
CA ASN A 55 11.09 -31.63 -14.05
C ASN A 55 11.07 -33.07 -13.50
N ASP A 56 12.25 -33.62 -13.21
CA ASP A 56 12.37 -35.00 -12.71
C ASP A 56 11.85 -35.15 -11.27
N ASP A 57 11.80 -34.07 -10.51
CA ASP A 57 11.15 -33.98 -9.19
C ASP A 57 9.64 -33.65 -9.28
N LEU A 58 9.09 -33.66 -10.49
CA LEU A 58 7.69 -33.33 -10.82
C LEU A 58 7.30 -31.86 -10.64
N THR A 59 8.24 -30.98 -10.34
CA THR A 59 7.96 -29.54 -10.40
C THR A 59 7.74 -29.07 -11.83
N VAL A 60 7.01 -27.97 -11.98
CA VAL A 60 6.62 -27.45 -13.30
C VAL A 60 7.21 -26.06 -13.52
N ASP A 61 7.98 -25.94 -14.59
CA ASP A 61 8.45 -24.65 -15.11
C ASP A 61 7.60 -24.22 -16.30
N VAL A 62 7.13 -22.97 -16.32
CA VAL A 62 6.25 -22.41 -17.35
C VAL A 62 6.90 -21.17 -17.98
N GLU A 63 7.04 -21.17 -19.31
CA GLU A 63 7.61 -20.04 -20.05
C GLU A 63 6.62 -18.87 -20.21
N GLY A 64 5.32 -19.15 -20.14
CA GLY A 64 4.24 -18.16 -20.26
C GLY A 64 3.47 -17.96 -18.96
N ASP A 65 2.20 -17.58 -19.09
CA ASP A 65 1.31 -17.28 -17.98
C ASP A 65 0.61 -18.55 -17.45
N VAL A 66 0.30 -18.56 -16.16
CA VAL A 66 -0.56 -19.56 -15.52
C VAL A 66 -1.78 -18.86 -14.95
N LYS A 67 -2.97 -19.32 -15.35
CA LYS A 67 -4.23 -18.82 -14.82
C LYS A 67 -5.06 -19.98 -14.28
N LEU A 68 -5.26 -19.99 -12.97
CA LEU A 68 -6.14 -20.95 -12.30
C LEU A 68 -7.60 -20.51 -12.40
N PRO A 69 -8.57 -21.44 -12.34
CA PRO A 69 -9.99 -21.11 -12.42
C PRO A 69 -10.50 -20.40 -11.16
N ASP A 70 -11.35 -19.38 -11.34
CA ASP A 70 -11.94 -18.58 -10.25
C ASP A 70 -12.84 -19.39 -9.30
N TYR A 71 -13.42 -20.50 -9.78
CA TYR A 71 -14.25 -21.42 -9.00
C TYR A 71 -13.44 -22.52 -8.29
N GLY A 72 -12.11 -22.48 -8.38
CA GLY A 72 -11.21 -23.40 -7.72
C GLY A 72 -10.96 -24.71 -8.46
N VAL A 73 -9.85 -25.37 -8.12
CA VAL A 73 -9.39 -26.62 -8.75
C VAL A 73 -10.26 -27.83 -8.40
N LYS A 74 -10.94 -27.78 -7.25
CA LYS A 74 -11.87 -28.82 -6.80
C LYS A 74 -13.00 -29.02 -7.81
N ASP A 75 -13.66 -27.93 -8.17
CA ASP A 75 -14.83 -27.94 -9.04
C ASP A 75 -14.44 -28.22 -10.50
N MET A 76 -13.23 -27.83 -10.92
CA MET A 76 -12.67 -28.16 -12.24
C MET A 76 -12.54 -29.67 -12.46
N LEU A 77 -12.19 -30.42 -11.41
CA LEU A 77 -11.98 -31.87 -11.47
C LEU A 77 -13.22 -32.68 -11.01
N SER A 78 -14.36 -32.02 -10.76
CA SER A 78 -15.50 -32.55 -9.98
C SER A 78 -16.61 -33.27 -10.76
N ASP A 79 -16.50 -33.48 -12.07
CA ASP A 79 -17.51 -34.25 -12.83
C ASP A 79 -17.66 -35.72 -12.36
N ASN A 80 -16.82 -36.16 -11.41
CA ASN A 80 -16.92 -37.44 -10.73
C ASN A 80 -17.12 -37.26 -9.20
N PRO A 81 -18.27 -37.65 -8.62
CA PRO A 81 -18.57 -37.53 -7.18
C PRO A 81 -17.74 -38.47 -6.28
N TYR A 82 -16.89 -39.33 -6.86
CA TYR A 82 -15.92 -40.17 -6.15
C TYR A 82 -14.47 -39.70 -6.33
N SER A 83 -14.25 -38.61 -7.07
CA SER A 83 -12.92 -38.01 -7.25
C SER A 83 -12.49 -37.33 -5.96
N ILE A 84 -11.35 -37.74 -5.40
CA ILE A 84 -10.67 -36.98 -4.34
C ILE A 84 -10.02 -35.79 -5.03
N CYS A 85 -10.79 -34.74 -5.30
CA CYS A 85 -10.24 -33.49 -5.81
C CYS A 85 -9.51 -32.78 -4.66
N PRO A 86 -8.25 -32.38 -4.84
CA PRO A 86 -7.52 -31.68 -3.80
C PRO A 86 -8.14 -30.30 -3.55
N GLU A 87 -8.20 -29.89 -2.28
CA GLU A 87 -8.64 -28.53 -1.89
C GLU A 87 -7.55 -27.47 -2.18
N SER A 88 -6.34 -27.94 -2.47
CA SER A 88 -5.16 -27.19 -2.88
C SER A 88 -4.64 -27.66 -4.25
N LEU A 89 -3.61 -27.03 -4.78
CA LEU A 89 -2.97 -27.50 -6.01
C LEU A 89 -2.37 -28.91 -5.80
N PRO A 90 -2.66 -29.88 -6.70
CA PRO A 90 -2.08 -31.23 -6.64
C PRO A 90 -0.62 -31.31 -7.11
N ILE A 91 -0.14 -30.25 -7.77
CA ILE A 91 1.18 -30.18 -8.39
C ILE A 91 1.96 -28.99 -7.81
N GLN A 92 3.27 -28.99 -8.02
CA GLN A 92 4.15 -27.91 -7.60
C GLN A 92 4.69 -27.15 -8.80
N PHE A 93 4.31 -25.87 -8.96
CA PHE A 93 5.04 -24.98 -9.87
C PHE A 93 6.37 -24.60 -9.22
N SER A 94 7.45 -24.45 -10.01
CA SER A 94 8.70 -23.88 -9.52
C SER A 94 8.93 -22.51 -10.14
N ILE A 95 9.15 -22.45 -11.46
CA ILE A 95 9.36 -21.18 -12.17
C ILE A 95 8.19 -20.89 -13.10
N VAL A 96 7.59 -19.71 -12.97
CA VAL A 96 6.64 -19.17 -13.96
C VAL A 96 7.19 -17.86 -14.50
N LYS A 97 7.59 -17.81 -15.77
CA LYS A 97 8.20 -16.61 -16.34
C LYS A 97 7.19 -15.51 -16.68
N GLY A 98 5.94 -15.90 -16.96
CA GLY A 98 4.83 -14.98 -17.17
C GLY A 98 4.14 -14.60 -15.86
N ASP A 99 2.86 -14.23 -16.00
CA ASP A 99 1.98 -13.91 -14.88
C ASP A 99 1.44 -15.18 -14.21
N PHE A 100 1.14 -15.10 -12.90
CA PHE A 100 0.50 -16.17 -12.15
C PHE A 100 -0.76 -15.66 -11.45
N ASP A 101 -1.91 -16.17 -11.85
CA ASP A 101 -3.20 -15.89 -11.24
C ASP A 101 -3.65 -17.12 -10.46
N CYS A 102 -3.77 -16.98 -9.13
CA CYS A 102 -4.06 -18.09 -8.24
C CYS A 102 -5.53 -18.54 -8.28
N GLY A 103 -6.42 -17.81 -8.98
CA GLY A 103 -7.83 -18.16 -9.10
C GLY A 103 -8.52 -18.41 -7.75
N GLY A 104 -9.46 -19.35 -7.71
CA GLY A 104 -10.28 -19.69 -6.54
C GLY A 104 -9.64 -20.66 -5.54
N LEU A 105 -8.35 -20.51 -5.21
CA LEU A 105 -7.69 -21.39 -4.25
C LEU A 105 -8.05 -21.05 -2.79
N SER A 106 -8.23 -22.09 -1.96
CA SER A 106 -8.49 -21.92 -0.53
C SER A 106 -7.22 -21.63 0.30
N THR A 107 -6.05 -21.94 -0.23
CA THR A 107 -4.75 -21.75 0.42
C THR A 107 -3.64 -21.60 -0.61
N LEU A 108 -2.58 -20.89 -0.24
CA LEU A 108 -1.36 -20.69 -1.03
C LEU A 108 -0.19 -21.58 -0.57
N GLU A 109 -0.34 -22.40 0.47
CA GLU A 109 0.77 -23.18 1.05
C GLU A 109 1.24 -24.35 0.18
N HIS A 110 0.47 -24.72 -0.85
CA HIS A 110 0.79 -25.83 -1.74
C HIS A 110 0.65 -25.43 -3.19
N GLY A 111 1.68 -25.76 -3.98
CA GLY A 111 1.68 -25.62 -5.43
C GLY A 111 2.04 -24.25 -5.97
N MET A 112 2.19 -23.23 -5.12
CA MET A 112 2.63 -21.90 -5.55
C MET A 112 4.07 -21.93 -6.09
N PRO A 113 4.37 -21.20 -7.18
CA PRO A 113 5.73 -21.12 -7.71
C PRO A 113 6.68 -20.41 -6.74
N ASP A 114 7.95 -20.80 -6.76
CA ASP A 114 9.02 -20.09 -6.04
C ASP A 114 9.33 -18.74 -6.70
N TYR A 115 9.22 -18.69 -8.04
CA TYR A 115 9.54 -17.52 -8.86
C TYR A 115 8.42 -17.21 -9.86
N VAL A 116 7.99 -15.95 -9.87
CA VAL A 116 7.09 -15.38 -10.89
C VAL A 116 7.79 -14.23 -11.60
N GLY A 117 8.02 -14.33 -12.90
CA GLY A 117 8.67 -13.28 -13.69
C GLY A 117 7.76 -12.12 -14.04
N GLY A 118 6.45 -12.38 -14.09
CA GLY A 118 5.40 -11.40 -14.34
C GLY A 118 4.73 -10.90 -13.06
N ASN A 119 3.42 -10.67 -13.17
CA ASN A 119 2.55 -10.28 -12.06
C ASN A 119 2.07 -11.49 -11.28
N PHE A 120 1.85 -11.32 -9.97
CA PHE A 120 1.13 -12.29 -9.16
C PHE A 120 -0.25 -11.73 -8.77
N VAL A 121 -1.31 -12.49 -9.02
CA VAL A 121 -2.69 -12.09 -8.72
C VAL A 121 -3.31 -13.10 -7.75
N CYS A 122 -3.76 -12.60 -6.61
CA CYS A 122 -4.58 -13.32 -5.65
C CYS A 122 -5.89 -12.57 -5.44
N ASP A 123 -6.96 -13.08 -6.03
CA ASP A 123 -8.30 -12.49 -5.96
C ASP A 123 -9.33 -13.54 -5.50
N CYS A 124 -9.21 -13.98 -4.24
CA CYS A 124 -9.94 -15.13 -3.71
C CYS A 124 -10.40 -14.95 -2.27
N ALA A 125 -11.71 -15.13 -2.05
CA ALA A 125 -12.38 -14.94 -0.76
C ALA A 125 -11.97 -15.95 0.32
N ASP A 126 -11.56 -17.15 -0.08
CA ASP A 126 -11.24 -18.22 0.85
C ASP A 126 -9.80 -18.16 1.38
N VAL A 127 -8.94 -17.32 0.78
CA VAL A 127 -7.56 -17.12 1.24
C VAL A 127 -7.55 -16.33 2.55
N VAL A 128 -7.16 -17.00 3.63
CA VAL A 128 -7.03 -16.43 4.99
C VAL A 128 -5.59 -16.11 5.39
N SER A 129 -4.60 -16.56 4.62
CA SER A 129 -3.18 -16.33 4.86
C SER A 129 -2.40 -16.28 3.54
N LEU A 130 -1.36 -15.44 3.49
CA LEU A 130 -0.45 -15.34 2.34
C LEU A 130 0.77 -16.27 2.46
N LYS A 131 0.78 -17.19 3.42
CA LYS A 131 1.84 -18.19 3.53
C LYS A 131 1.90 -19.06 2.28
N GLY A 132 3.10 -19.24 1.75
CA GLY A 132 3.34 -19.95 0.49
C GLY A 132 3.34 -19.05 -0.76
N MET A 133 3.15 -17.73 -0.61
CA MET A 133 3.42 -16.78 -1.69
C MET A 133 4.84 -16.98 -2.28
N PRO A 134 5.04 -16.68 -3.58
CA PRO A 134 6.36 -16.76 -4.21
C PRO A 134 7.40 -15.91 -3.49
N GLU A 135 8.63 -16.42 -3.39
CA GLU A 135 9.76 -15.68 -2.83
C GLU A 135 10.15 -14.48 -3.71
N HIS A 136 9.88 -14.60 -5.01
CA HIS A 136 10.21 -13.59 -6.01
C HIS A 136 9.05 -13.34 -6.98
N VAL A 137 8.66 -12.06 -7.08
CA VAL A 137 7.74 -11.57 -8.12
C VAL A 137 8.41 -10.43 -8.87
N GLY A 138 8.53 -10.59 -10.20
CA GLY A 138 9.28 -9.71 -11.08
C GLY A 138 8.56 -8.40 -11.42
N LYS A 139 7.24 -8.33 -11.25
CA LYS A 139 6.41 -7.14 -11.47
C LYS A 139 5.50 -6.89 -10.26
N ASP A 140 4.18 -6.80 -10.49
CA ASP A 140 3.21 -6.34 -9.51
C ASP A 140 2.64 -7.52 -8.71
N ILE A 141 2.31 -7.27 -7.44
CA ILE A 141 1.52 -8.18 -6.61
C ILE A 141 0.15 -7.54 -6.39
N THR A 142 -0.92 -8.24 -6.78
CA THR A 142 -2.30 -7.83 -6.54
C THR A 142 -2.97 -8.80 -5.57
N ILE A 143 -3.43 -8.30 -4.43
CA ILE A 143 -4.19 -9.05 -3.42
C ILE A 143 -5.54 -8.38 -3.20
N ARG A 144 -6.61 -9.05 -3.61
CA ARG A 144 -7.97 -8.53 -3.53
C ARG A 144 -8.99 -9.56 -3.07
N ARG A 145 -10.09 -9.05 -2.50
CA ARG A 145 -11.25 -9.85 -2.08
C ARG A 145 -10.87 -11.08 -1.26
N THR A 146 -9.87 -10.97 -0.38
CA THR A 146 -9.41 -12.05 0.50
C THR A 146 -9.90 -11.88 1.94
N ALA A 147 -9.78 -12.93 2.74
CA ALA A 147 -10.11 -12.96 4.17
C ALA A 147 -8.87 -12.80 5.08
N ILE A 148 -7.74 -12.38 4.53
CA ILE A 148 -6.50 -12.15 5.30
C ILE A 148 -6.70 -11.05 6.35
N THR A 149 -6.00 -11.16 7.47
CA THR A 149 -6.02 -10.16 8.54
C THR A 149 -4.77 -9.28 8.57
N ASN A 150 -3.69 -9.74 7.96
CA ASN A 150 -2.40 -9.04 7.80
C ASN A 150 -1.74 -9.50 6.49
N LEU A 151 -0.51 -9.04 6.25
CA LEU A 151 0.27 -9.32 5.04
C LEU A 151 1.40 -10.36 5.26
N GLU A 152 1.37 -11.11 6.36
CA GLU A 152 2.38 -12.14 6.64
C GLU A 152 2.42 -13.20 5.54
N GLY A 153 3.59 -13.37 4.93
CA GLY A 153 3.84 -14.28 3.82
C GLY A 153 4.24 -13.55 2.53
N LEU A 154 4.01 -12.23 2.41
CA LEU A 154 4.54 -11.46 1.28
C LEU A 154 6.07 -11.57 1.15
N PRO A 155 6.61 -11.53 -0.07
CA PRO A 155 8.05 -11.42 -0.28
C PRO A 155 8.57 -10.08 0.28
N ASN A 156 9.79 -10.09 0.81
CA ASN A 156 10.42 -8.91 1.41
C ASN A 156 10.74 -7.79 0.41
N TYR A 157 10.73 -8.08 -0.89
CA TYR A 157 11.05 -7.15 -1.97
C TYR A 157 10.07 -7.35 -3.12
N ILE A 158 9.47 -6.25 -3.61
CA ILE A 158 8.58 -6.21 -4.76
C ILE A 158 9.15 -5.19 -5.75
N ALA A 159 9.40 -5.63 -6.99
CA ALA A 159 9.98 -4.81 -8.04
C ALA A 159 8.96 -3.85 -8.68
N GLY A 160 7.70 -4.25 -8.77
CA GLY A 160 6.60 -3.42 -9.27
C GLY A 160 5.75 -2.83 -8.15
N ASP A 161 4.45 -2.76 -8.41
CA ASP A 161 3.44 -2.24 -7.51
C ASP A 161 2.97 -3.32 -6.51
N LEU A 162 2.66 -2.88 -5.28
CA LEU A 162 1.87 -3.67 -4.34
C LEU A 162 0.45 -3.13 -4.28
N VAL A 163 -0.51 -3.91 -4.76
CA VAL A 163 -1.92 -3.55 -4.79
C VAL A 163 -2.70 -4.41 -3.80
N VAL A 164 -3.08 -3.82 -2.67
CA VAL A 164 -3.85 -4.47 -1.61
C VAL A 164 -5.20 -3.78 -1.47
N GLY A 165 -6.28 -4.40 -1.91
CA GLY A 165 -7.57 -3.78 -1.71
C GLY A 165 -8.77 -4.68 -1.75
N TRP A 166 -9.92 -4.19 -1.29
CA TRP A 166 -11.13 -5.00 -1.11
C TRP A 166 -10.93 -6.17 -0.13
N ASN A 167 -10.05 -6.03 0.88
CA ASN A 167 -9.84 -7.02 1.92
C ASN A 167 -10.46 -6.51 3.22
N ASP A 168 -11.76 -6.74 3.40
CA ASP A 168 -12.52 -6.15 4.51
C ASP A 168 -12.06 -6.63 5.89
N SER A 169 -11.39 -7.79 5.96
CA SER A 169 -10.81 -8.36 7.19
C SER A 169 -9.38 -7.87 7.51
N LEU A 170 -8.72 -7.17 6.58
CA LEU A 170 -7.35 -6.69 6.76
C LEU A 170 -7.32 -5.61 7.85
N ALA A 171 -6.68 -5.93 8.98
CA ALA A 171 -6.67 -5.09 10.18
C ALA A 171 -5.34 -4.35 10.40
N SER A 172 -4.23 -4.93 9.94
CA SER A 172 -2.91 -4.30 9.93
C SER A 172 -2.17 -4.62 8.63
N LEU A 173 -1.09 -3.90 8.37
CA LEU A 173 -0.19 -4.18 7.25
C LEU A 173 0.99 -5.07 7.68
N ASP A 174 0.97 -5.67 8.87
CA ASP A 174 2.06 -6.49 9.38
C ASP A 174 2.48 -7.57 8.37
N GLY A 175 3.79 -7.71 8.15
CA GLY A 175 4.33 -8.56 7.08
C GLY A 175 4.48 -7.86 5.74
N SER A 176 4.17 -6.55 5.64
CA SER A 176 4.46 -5.75 4.45
C SER A 176 5.96 -5.78 4.11
N PRO A 177 6.34 -5.79 2.82
CA PRO A 177 7.72 -5.59 2.43
C PRO A 177 8.25 -4.26 2.96
N LYS A 178 9.49 -4.26 3.46
CA LYS A 178 10.12 -3.02 3.92
C LYS A 178 10.32 -1.99 2.81
N THR A 179 10.54 -2.45 1.57
CA THR A 179 10.76 -1.59 0.41
C THR A 179 9.95 -2.08 -0.77
N ILE A 180 9.23 -1.15 -1.39
CA ILE A 180 8.50 -1.33 -2.65
C ILE A 180 9.13 -0.36 -3.65
N THR A 181 9.60 -0.83 -4.80
CA THR A 181 10.19 0.06 -5.81
C THR A 181 9.14 0.76 -6.66
N GLY A 182 8.00 0.12 -6.92
CA GLY A 182 6.83 0.75 -7.52
C GLY A 182 5.97 1.51 -6.52
N SER A 183 4.66 1.49 -6.76
CA SER A 183 3.65 2.15 -5.97
C SER A 183 3.00 1.21 -4.93
N PHE A 184 2.60 1.78 -3.78
CA PHE A 184 1.76 1.09 -2.80
C PHE A 184 0.31 1.56 -2.91
N ILE A 185 -0.58 0.68 -3.36
CA ILE A 185 -1.99 0.98 -3.60
C ILE A 185 -2.82 0.21 -2.58
N CYS A 186 -3.35 0.90 -1.57
CA CYS A 186 -4.11 0.31 -0.47
C CYS A 186 -5.53 0.89 -0.44
N ARG A 187 -6.54 0.16 -0.93
CA ARG A 187 -7.90 0.72 -1.10
C ARG A 187 -8.98 -0.23 -0.58
N ARG A 188 -10.06 0.32 -0.02
CA ARG A 188 -11.23 -0.45 0.47
C ARG A 188 -10.81 -1.62 1.37
N ASN A 189 -10.12 -1.31 2.47
CA ASN A 189 -9.85 -2.26 3.54
C ASN A 189 -10.57 -1.75 4.79
N ALA A 190 -11.82 -2.17 4.99
CA ALA A 190 -12.73 -1.52 5.95
C ALA A 190 -12.29 -1.64 7.43
N SER A 191 -11.55 -2.70 7.76
CA SER A 191 -11.00 -2.94 9.10
C SER A 191 -9.69 -2.20 9.36
N LEU A 192 -9.00 -1.71 8.32
CA LEU A 192 -7.73 -1.01 8.44
C LEU A 192 -7.97 0.43 8.93
N LYS A 193 -7.43 0.78 10.11
CA LYS A 193 -7.60 2.11 10.75
C LYS A 193 -6.34 2.97 10.77
N THR A 194 -5.19 2.33 10.68
CA THR A 194 -3.85 2.94 10.57
C THR A 194 -3.08 2.22 9.46
N LEU A 195 -1.85 2.64 9.20
CA LEU A 195 -0.93 1.96 8.29
C LEU A 195 0.14 1.17 9.05
N GLU A 196 -0.12 0.81 10.30
CA GLU A 196 0.82 0.07 11.14
C GLU A 196 1.23 -1.25 10.49
N GLY A 197 2.54 -1.54 10.53
CA GLY A 197 3.14 -2.66 9.82
C GLY A 197 3.44 -2.39 8.33
N GLY A 198 3.14 -1.19 7.83
CA GLY A 198 3.34 -0.80 6.43
C GLY A 198 4.80 -0.72 5.98
N PRO A 199 5.03 -0.50 4.66
CA PRO A 199 6.37 -0.42 4.10
C PRO A 199 7.14 0.79 4.66
N GLU A 200 8.45 0.68 4.81
CA GLU A 200 9.31 1.81 5.27
C GLU A 200 9.61 2.78 4.12
N ARG A 201 9.74 2.27 2.88
CA ARG A 201 10.10 3.05 1.69
C ARG A 201 9.28 2.62 0.47
N VAL A 202 8.72 3.60 -0.22
CA VAL A 202 8.02 3.42 -1.50
C VAL A 202 8.71 4.26 -2.58
N GLY A 203 9.11 3.62 -3.68
CA GLY A 203 9.88 4.23 -4.75
C GLY A 203 9.06 5.16 -5.63
N GLU A 204 7.79 4.83 -5.87
CA GLU A 204 6.84 5.68 -6.56
C GLU A 204 5.78 6.24 -5.59
N GLY A 205 4.48 6.08 -5.87
CA GLY A 205 3.40 6.70 -5.12
C GLY A 205 2.78 5.80 -4.06
N VAL A 206 2.16 6.43 -3.07
CA VAL A 206 1.29 5.76 -2.09
C VAL A 206 -0.14 6.26 -2.30
N TYR A 207 -1.06 5.35 -2.53
CA TYR A 207 -2.44 5.67 -2.88
C TYR A 207 -3.43 4.94 -1.98
N ILE A 208 -3.93 5.66 -0.97
CA ILE A 208 -4.91 5.21 0.03
C ILE A 208 -6.19 6.02 -0.10
N ARG A 209 -6.69 6.09 -1.33
CA ARG A 209 -7.86 6.90 -1.72
C ARG A 209 -8.86 6.08 -2.52
N PRO A 210 -10.09 6.57 -2.77
CA PRO A 210 -11.01 5.88 -3.65
C PRO A 210 -10.47 5.88 -5.08
N ALA A 211 -10.82 4.86 -5.86
CA ALA A 211 -10.63 4.95 -7.30
C ALA A 211 -11.59 6.00 -7.86
N TRP A 212 -11.06 7.04 -8.51
CA TRP A 212 -11.86 8.03 -9.25
C TRP A 212 -12.58 7.32 -10.41
N GLN A 213 -13.91 7.13 -10.27
CA GLN A 213 -14.92 6.77 -11.28
C GLN A 213 -14.66 5.53 -12.21
N ASN A 214 -15.48 4.48 -12.11
CA ASN A 214 -16.63 4.24 -13.02
C ASN A 214 -17.31 2.85 -12.90
N ALA A 215 -18.64 2.87 -13.11
CA ALA A 215 -19.55 1.81 -13.60
C ALA A 215 -19.76 0.54 -12.74
N GLY A 216 -20.73 0.56 -11.83
CA GLY A 216 -21.23 -0.69 -11.22
C GLY A 216 -22.14 -0.57 -10.01
N GLY A 217 -22.25 0.61 -9.39
CA GLY A 217 -23.13 0.79 -8.22
C GLY A 217 -22.52 0.33 -6.89
N GLU A 218 -21.30 -0.22 -6.88
CA GLU A 218 -20.55 -0.41 -5.65
C GLU A 218 -19.84 0.90 -5.27
N ILE A 219 -20.14 1.40 -4.07
CA ILE A 219 -19.47 2.55 -3.45
C ILE A 219 -17.98 2.21 -3.25
N ASN A 220 -17.11 2.78 -4.07
CA ASN A 220 -15.66 2.78 -3.84
C ASN A 220 -15.37 3.56 -2.56
N LYS A 221 -15.35 2.86 -1.41
CA LYS A 221 -14.99 3.44 -0.12
C LYS A 221 -13.48 3.39 0.09
N CYS A 222 -12.93 4.41 0.74
CA CYS A 222 -11.61 4.33 1.35
C CYS A 222 -11.54 3.31 2.49
N CYS A 223 -10.34 3.15 3.06
CA CYS A 223 -10.15 2.34 4.27
C CYS A 223 -10.86 2.95 5.49
N GLY A 224 -11.02 4.29 5.53
CA GLY A 224 -11.52 4.99 6.71
C GLY A 224 -10.45 5.06 7.78
N LEU A 225 -9.23 5.42 7.36
CA LEU A 225 -8.10 5.64 8.26
C LEU A 225 -8.39 6.82 9.19
N ILE A 226 -7.99 6.69 10.45
CA ILE A 226 -8.11 7.75 11.47
C ILE A 226 -6.77 8.42 11.78
N SER A 227 -5.66 7.78 11.41
CA SER A 227 -4.30 8.33 11.47
C SER A 227 -3.45 7.73 10.36
N LEU A 228 -2.28 8.33 10.11
CA LEU A 228 -1.29 7.82 9.15
C LEU A 228 -0.17 7.04 9.84
N GLU A 229 -0.33 6.65 11.10
CA GLU A 229 0.68 5.88 11.84
C GLU A 229 1.06 4.61 11.07
N GLY A 230 2.36 4.40 10.87
CA GLY A 230 2.90 3.32 10.04
C GLY A 230 3.01 3.64 8.54
N ALA A 231 2.69 4.88 8.10
CA ALA A 231 3.01 5.31 6.74
C ALA A 231 4.52 5.20 6.45
N PRO A 232 4.92 5.01 5.18
CA PRO A 232 6.33 4.97 4.82
C PRO A 232 7.05 6.27 5.18
N ASP A 233 8.28 6.14 5.64
CA ASP A 233 9.15 7.28 5.95
C ASP A 233 9.49 8.09 4.69
N TYR A 234 9.65 7.40 3.54
CA TYR A 234 10.00 8.00 2.25
C TYR A 234 9.06 7.54 1.15
N VAL A 235 8.55 8.51 0.37
CA VAL A 235 7.74 8.31 -0.83
C VAL A 235 8.39 9.04 -2.01
N GLY A 236 8.79 8.30 -3.04
CA GLY A 236 9.48 8.87 -4.20
C GLY A 236 8.56 9.53 -5.24
N GLY A 237 7.25 9.35 -5.10
CA GLY A 237 6.20 9.99 -5.90
C GLY A 237 5.19 10.72 -5.01
N ASN A 238 3.91 10.59 -5.34
CA ASN A 238 2.82 11.26 -4.63
C ASN A 238 2.34 10.43 -3.43
N PHE A 239 1.90 11.09 -2.37
CA PHE A 239 1.19 10.47 -1.25
C PHE A 239 -0.26 10.96 -1.25
N ASP A 240 -1.22 10.07 -1.50
CA ASP A 240 -2.64 10.39 -1.61
C ASP A 240 -3.45 9.59 -0.61
N CYS A 241 -3.99 10.28 0.39
CA CYS A 241 -4.81 9.70 1.46
C CYS A 241 -6.23 10.27 1.48
N SER A 242 -6.70 10.78 0.34
CA SER A 242 -8.02 11.42 0.21
C SER A 242 -9.18 10.53 0.67
N ASP A 243 -10.25 11.16 1.14
CA ASP A 243 -11.50 10.52 1.61
C ASP A 243 -11.31 9.53 2.78
N ASN A 244 -10.38 9.80 3.69
CA ASN A 244 -10.27 9.12 4.99
C ASN A 244 -10.82 9.99 6.13
N GLU A 245 -10.71 9.54 7.38
CA GLU A 245 -11.29 10.20 8.56
C GLU A 245 -10.18 10.83 9.43
N LEU A 246 -9.23 11.52 8.79
CA LEU A 246 -8.04 12.10 9.42
C LEU A 246 -8.31 13.51 9.98
N ASN A 247 -8.20 13.68 11.31
CA ASN A 247 -8.29 15.02 11.93
C ASN A 247 -6.97 15.82 11.88
N SER A 248 -5.85 15.15 11.61
CA SER A 248 -4.49 15.68 11.56
C SER A 248 -3.63 14.79 10.65
N LEU A 249 -2.38 15.20 10.40
CA LEU A 249 -1.41 14.45 9.59
C LEU A 249 -0.40 13.70 10.47
N ASN A 250 -0.80 13.33 11.69
CA ASN A 250 0.06 12.54 12.58
C ASN A 250 0.39 11.18 11.96
N GLY A 251 1.67 10.85 11.94
CA GLY A 251 2.19 9.64 11.30
C GLY A 251 2.42 9.77 9.79
N ALA A 252 2.15 10.92 9.17
CA ALA A 252 2.43 11.13 7.74
C ALA A 252 3.91 10.87 7.39
N PRO A 253 4.22 10.54 6.12
CA PRO A 253 5.58 10.38 5.66
C PRO A 253 6.48 11.56 6.05
N LYS A 254 7.72 11.24 6.43
CA LYS A 254 8.73 12.26 6.71
C LYS A 254 9.14 13.01 5.44
N HIS A 255 9.15 12.31 4.30
CA HIS A 255 9.59 12.84 3.01
C HIS A 255 8.72 12.37 1.85
N VAL A 256 8.22 13.33 1.07
CA VAL A 256 7.47 13.09 -0.17
C VAL A 256 8.10 13.91 -1.30
N GLU A 257 8.61 13.23 -2.33
CA GLU A 257 9.22 13.88 -3.50
C GLU A 257 8.17 14.51 -4.43
N GLY A 258 6.97 13.94 -4.50
CA GLY A 258 5.85 14.44 -5.29
C GLY A 258 4.85 15.26 -4.47
N ASP A 259 3.58 15.16 -4.86
CA ASP A 259 2.48 15.86 -4.23
C ASP A 259 1.97 15.11 -2.99
N PHE A 260 1.54 15.87 -1.98
CA PHE A 260 0.80 15.36 -0.82
C PHE A 260 -0.67 15.74 -0.98
N VAL A 261 -1.55 14.74 -1.10
CA VAL A 261 -2.97 14.92 -1.35
C VAL A 261 -3.77 14.34 -0.18
N CYS A 262 -4.55 15.20 0.47
CA CYS A 262 -5.38 14.87 1.64
C CYS A 262 -6.74 15.58 1.51
N VAL A 263 -7.45 15.28 0.42
CA VAL A 263 -8.75 15.86 0.12
C VAL A 263 -9.85 15.19 0.95
N SER A 264 -10.84 15.94 1.43
CA SER A 264 -12.03 15.37 2.10
C SER A 264 -11.70 14.47 3.30
N CYS A 265 -10.70 14.84 4.11
CA CYS A 265 -10.25 14.02 5.24
C CYS A 265 -10.80 14.46 6.61
N SER A 266 -11.49 15.60 6.67
CA SER A 266 -11.93 16.26 7.92
C SER A 266 -10.77 16.80 8.77
N LEU A 267 -9.70 17.27 8.14
CA LEU A 267 -8.56 17.87 8.84
C LEU A 267 -8.97 19.12 9.63
N GLU A 268 -8.46 19.24 10.86
CA GLU A 268 -8.55 20.45 11.69
C GLU A 268 -7.18 21.13 11.84
N THR A 269 -6.09 20.39 11.63
CA THR A 269 -4.71 20.86 11.70
C THR A 269 -3.85 20.09 10.69
N LEU A 270 -2.73 20.69 10.28
CA LEU A 270 -1.72 20.05 9.43
C LEU A 270 -0.52 19.55 10.25
N ASN A 271 -0.65 19.48 11.57
CA ASN A 271 0.33 18.86 12.46
C ASN A 271 0.68 17.43 12.00
N GLY A 272 1.98 17.13 12.01
CA GLY A 272 2.52 15.85 11.53
C GLY A 272 2.95 15.85 10.06
N LEU A 273 2.61 16.88 9.26
CA LEU A 273 3.10 16.99 7.88
C LEU A 273 4.64 16.97 7.84
N GLY A 274 5.21 16.06 7.04
CA GLY A 274 6.64 16.00 6.73
C GLY A 274 7.11 17.02 5.69
N GLU A 275 8.28 16.77 5.12
CA GLU A 275 8.80 17.52 3.97
C GLU A 275 8.07 17.06 2.69
N VAL A 276 7.54 18.03 1.93
CA VAL A 276 6.87 17.80 0.66
C VAL A 276 7.52 18.70 -0.37
N LYS A 277 8.11 18.11 -1.43
CA LYS A 277 8.75 18.86 -2.51
C LYS A 277 7.76 19.31 -3.59
N GLY A 278 6.72 18.52 -3.82
CA GLY A 278 5.64 18.87 -4.73
C GLY A 278 4.63 19.81 -4.08
N ARG A 279 3.37 19.65 -4.47
CA ARG A 279 2.24 20.48 -4.03
C ARG A 279 1.53 19.83 -2.84
N LEU A 280 0.94 20.67 -1.99
CA LEU A 280 0.01 20.25 -0.97
C LEU A 280 -1.43 20.53 -1.43
N ASN A 281 -2.23 19.48 -1.53
CA ASN A 281 -3.67 19.55 -1.84
C ASN A 281 -4.49 19.12 -0.61
N ILE A 282 -5.22 20.06 -0.05
CA ILE A 282 -5.95 19.94 1.24
C ILE A 282 -7.39 20.47 1.11
N HIS A 283 -7.92 20.51 -0.11
CA HIS A 283 -9.29 20.91 -0.39
C HIS A 283 -10.33 20.01 0.33
N SER A 284 -11.52 20.56 0.59
CA SER A 284 -12.63 19.89 1.29
C SER A 284 -12.30 19.48 2.72
N ASN A 285 -11.58 20.34 3.45
CA ASN A 285 -11.34 20.18 4.87
C ASN A 285 -11.85 21.41 5.63
N PRO A 286 -13.18 21.53 5.83
CA PRO A 286 -13.79 22.75 6.38
C PRO A 286 -13.40 23.03 7.84
N GLY A 287 -12.84 22.05 8.57
CA GLY A 287 -12.30 22.24 9.91
C GLY A 287 -10.95 22.96 9.93
N LEU A 288 -10.24 23.02 8.79
CA LEU A 288 -8.91 23.58 8.70
C LEU A 288 -8.95 25.10 8.52
N SER A 289 -8.43 25.83 9.50
CA SER A 289 -8.48 27.30 9.48
C SER A 289 -7.50 27.94 8.49
N LEU A 290 -7.88 29.10 7.94
CA LEU A 290 -6.99 29.94 7.12
C LEU A 290 -5.67 30.27 7.85
N SER A 291 -5.71 30.47 9.17
CA SER A 291 -4.53 30.79 9.97
C SER A 291 -3.52 29.63 9.95
N GLU A 292 -3.99 28.40 10.12
CA GLU A 292 -3.16 27.20 10.08
C GLU A 292 -2.47 27.04 8.71
N ILE A 293 -3.24 27.17 7.64
CA ILE A 293 -2.76 27.09 6.25
C ILE A 293 -1.70 28.18 5.98
N ALA A 294 -1.96 29.41 6.40
CA ALA A 294 -1.06 30.52 6.20
C ALA A 294 0.25 30.36 6.99
N HIS A 295 0.22 29.84 8.23
CA HIS A 295 1.44 29.56 9.00
C HIS A 295 2.35 28.55 8.29
N ILE A 296 1.78 27.46 7.75
CA ILE A 296 2.58 26.45 7.05
C ILE A 296 3.13 26.97 5.72
N LYS A 297 2.32 27.71 4.95
CA LYS A 297 2.80 28.34 3.71
C LYS A 297 3.94 29.33 3.99
N ALA A 298 3.84 30.12 5.07
CA ALA A 298 4.87 31.05 5.49
C ALA A 298 6.15 30.35 5.98
N ALA A 299 6.02 29.29 6.78
CA ALA A 299 7.13 28.60 7.42
C ALA A 299 7.90 27.67 6.48
N ARG A 300 7.21 27.03 5.53
CA ARG A 300 7.78 25.94 4.72
C ARG A 300 7.88 26.25 3.22
N GLY A 301 7.30 27.35 2.75
CA GLY A 301 7.34 27.72 1.33
C GLY A 301 6.68 26.71 0.40
N ILE A 302 5.78 25.88 0.94
CA ILE A 302 5.09 24.82 0.20
C ILE A 302 4.17 25.44 -0.86
N THR A 303 4.15 24.83 -2.05
CA THR A 303 3.19 25.20 -3.11
C THR A 303 1.82 24.64 -2.75
N LEU A 304 0.82 25.50 -2.67
CA LEU A 304 -0.52 25.17 -2.20
C LEU A 304 -1.51 25.58 -3.28
N ASP A 305 -1.94 24.61 -4.09
CA ASP A 305 -2.71 24.85 -5.32
C ASP A 305 -4.22 24.67 -5.12
N TYR A 306 -4.63 23.89 -4.11
CA TYR A 306 -6.01 23.48 -3.92
C TYR A 306 -6.36 23.45 -2.43
N SER A 307 -7.06 24.47 -1.98
CA SER A 307 -7.64 24.59 -0.63
C SER A 307 -9.04 25.18 -0.69
N ASP A 308 -9.72 25.25 0.45
CA ASP A 308 -11.05 25.88 0.55
C ASP A 308 -10.99 27.42 0.60
N TYR A 309 -9.80 28.01 0.53
CA TYR A 309 -9.55 29.46 0.46
C TYR A 309 -8.88 29.86 -0.86
N THR A 310 -9.14 31.09 -1.29
CA THR A 310 -8.50 31.68 -2.46
C THR A 310 -7.02 32.01 -2.18
N ASP A 311 -6.20 32.03 -3.24
CA ASP A 311 -4.80 32.42 -3.14
C ASP A 311 -4.63 33.83 -2.54
N GLU A 312 -5.52 34.77 -2.88
CA GLU A 312 -5.49 36.12 -2.32
C GLU A 312 -5.75 36.16 -0.81
N GLU A 313 -6.69 35.34 -0.31
CA GLU A 313 -6.98 35.24 1.13
C GLU A 313 -5.77 34.69 1.90
N ILE A 314 -5.17 33.62 1.37
CA ILE A 314 -4.00 33.00 1.97
C ILE A 314 -2.82 33.97 1.97
N GLN A 315 -2.58 34.66 0.85
CA GLN A 315 -1.47 35.60 0.72
C GLN A 315 -1.60 36.76 1.72
N LYS A 316 -2.81 37.32 1.89
CA LYS A 316 -3.07 38.35 2.91
C LYS A 316 -2.82 37.84 4.32
N ALA A 317 -3.26 36.62 4.64
CA ALA A 317 -3.04 36.02 5.95
C ALA A 317 -1.54 35.79 6.22
N VAL A 318 -0.78 35.32 5.22
CA VAL A 318 0.68 35.16 5.31
C VAL A 318 1.38 36.49 5.57
N GLU A 319 0.97 37.57 4.91
CA GLU A 319 1.52 38.90 5.14
C GLU A 319 1.26 39.41 6.56
N ILE A 320 0.05 39.20 7.08
CA ILE A 320 -0.32 39.56 8.46
C ILE A 320 0.52 38.78 9.48
N ILE A 321 0.71 37.48 9.28
CA ILE A 321 1.54 36.64 10.16
C ILE A 321 2.99 37.16 10.19
N LYS A 322 3.58 37.40 9.03
CA LYS A 322 4.96 37.94 8.92
C LYS A 322 5.10 39.29 9.63
N LEU A 323 4.11 40.18 9.48
CA LEU A 323 4.09 41.47 10.17
C LEU A 323 4.01 41.30 11.69
N HIS A 324 3.18 40.37 12.18
CA HIS A 324 3.05 40.07 13.60
C HIS A 324 4.35 39.50 14.19
N GLU A 325 4.99 38.56 13.50
CA GLU A 325 6.28 37.99 13.91
C GLU A 325 7.39 39.05 13.98
N ASN A 326 7.50 39.90 12.96
CA ASN A 326 8.46 41.01 12.93
C ASN A 326 8.22 42.02 14.07
N LEU A 327 6.96 42.33 14.36
CA LEU A 327 6.60 43.22 15.48
C LEU A 327 7.01 42.60 16.82
N ASN A 328 6.71 41.31 17.02
CA ASN A 328 7.08 40.60 18.25
C ASN A 328 8.60 40.54 18.45
N GLN A 329 9.36 40.34 17.37
CA GLN A 329 10.82 40.38 17.41
C GLN A 329 11.32 41.78 17.81
N THR A 330 10.76 42.83 17.20
CA THR A 330 11.11 44.24 17.51
C THR A 330 10.82 44.60 18.97
N ILE A 331 9.73 44.07 19.54
CA ILE A 331 9.37 44.28 20.95
C ILE A 331 10.41 43.62 21.87
N LYS A 332 10.73 42.33 21.62
CA LYS A 332 11.78 41.61 22.38
C LYS A 332 13.11 42.34 22.36
N GLU A 333 13.55 42.79 21.17
CA GLU A 333 14.81 43.54 21.03
C GLU A 333 14.82 44.84 21.83
N LYS A 334 13.67 45.50 22.01
CA LYS A 334 13.55 46.72 22.84
C LYS A 334 13.52 46.44 24.33
N ASP A 335 12.85 45.37 24.75
CA ASP A 335 12.75 44.99 26.16
C ASP A 335 14.08 44.46 26.73
N ASP A 336 14.93 43.89 25.88
CA ASP A 336 16.27 43.41 26.24
C ASP A 336 17.35 44.52 26.34
N VAL A 337 17.01 45.80 26.06
CA VAL A 337 17.94 46.94 26.20
C VAL A 337 17.94 47.48 27.65
N PRO A 338 19.07 47.52 28.37
CA PRO A 338 19.11 48.06 29.71
C PRO A 338 18.81 49.57 29.72
N MET A 339 17.76 49.98 30.43
CA MET A 339 17.43 51.40 30.64
C MET A 339 18.53 52.11 31.43
N SER A 340 19.41 52.87 30.76
CA SER A 340 20.21 53.88 31.43
C SER A 340 19.31 55.04 31.83
N ARG A 341 18.88 55.09 33.09
CA ARG A 341 18.14 56.23 33.65
C ARG A 341 19.01 57.50 33.55
N ALA A 342 18.60 58.45 32.73
CA ALA A 342 19.15 59.80 32.74
C ALA A 342 18.76 60.50 34.05
N ALA A 343 19.74 60.77 34.91
CA ALA A 343 19.55 61.55 36.12
C ALA A 343 19.28 63.01 35.75
N SER A 344 18.09 63.51 36.05
CA SER A 344 17.76 64.93 35.96
C SER A 344 18.32 65.68 37.17
N THR A 345 19.37 66.46 36.96
CA THR A 345 19.85 67.46 37.93
C THR A 345 18.92 68.66 37.94
N THR A 346 18.03 68.74 38.92
CA THR A 346 17.36 69.98 39.32
C THR A 346 17.91 70.40 40.67
N GLN A 347 18.82 71.38 40.69
CA GLN A 347 19.29 72.02 41.92
C GLN A 347 18.18 72.93 42.47
N VAL A 348 17.68 72.64 43.68
CA VAL A 348 16.91 73.58 44.48
C VAL A 348 17.80 74.04 45.63
N SER A 349 18.17 75.32 45.62
CA SER A 349 18.97 75.98 46.66
C SER A 349 18.12 76.23 47.91
N ALA A 350 18.47 75.59 49.03
CA ALA A 350 17.90 75.89 50.35
C ALA A 350 18.77 76.90 51.11
N THR A 351 18.17 78.01 51.51
CA THR A 351 18.74 79.03 52.42
C THR A 351 18.88 78.48 53.84
N ARG A 352 20.08 78.62 54.41
CA ARG A 352 20.46 78.15 55.75
C ARG A 352 20.29 79.28 56.77
N THR A 353 19.30 79.18 57.66
CA THR A 353 19.21 79.98 58.89
C THR A 353 19.63 79.11 60.08
N GLY A 354 20.83 79.35 60.61
CA GLY A 354 21.36 78.70 61.81
C GLY A 354 21.83 79.75 62.81
N LYS A 355 21.17 79.79 63.96
CA LYS A 355 21.39 80.70 65.09
C LYS A 355 22.79 80.58 65.72
N ARG A 356 23.26 81.73 66.21
CA ARG A 356 24.38 81.99 67.14
C ARG A 356 24.48 80.99 68.31
N LYS A 357 25.72 80.69 68.71
CA LYS A 357 26.15 80.66 70.12
C LYS A 357 27.59 81.20 70.26
N ILE A 358 27.67 82.28 71.05
CA ILE A 358 28.79 82.96 71.74
C ILE A 358 29.92 83.47 70.86
#